data_AF-A0A8B6LXA6-F1
#
_entry.id   AF-A0A8B6LXA6-F1
#
_cell.length_a   1.000
_cell.length_b   1.000
_cell.length_c   1.000
_cell.angle_alpha   90.00
_cell.angle_beta   90.00
_cell.angle_gamma   90.00
#
_symmetry.space_group_name_H-M   'P 1'
#
loop_
_entity.id
_entity.type
_entity.pdbx_description
1 polymer ?
#
loop_
_entity_poly.entity_id
_entity_poly.type
_entity_poly.pdbx_seq_one_letter_code
_entity_poly.pdbx_strand_id
1 'polypeptide(L)'
;MNAIALPHSSVPAVEYSHFDLVHWLKVKAARAQRNAFYPSHHYVPGHPLVGKQVIDKTTGRKYVVENVRKDWLRGWFLRAQLVVNGSHRVCLIDNLCCRDAGILKEIDRFKAEFSTVH
;
A
#
# COMPACT_ATOMS: atom_id res chain seq x y z
N MET A 1 -50.13 9.75 11.59
CA MET A 1 -49.12 10.21 10.61
C MET A 1 -47.88 9.36 10.82
N ASN A 2 -47.62 8.40 9.94
CA ASN A 2 -46.49 7.47 10.07
C ASN A 2 -45.22 8.11 9.48
N ALA A 3 -44.22 8.37 10.32
CA ALA A 3 -42.90 8.77 9.87
C ALA A 3 -42.14 7.52 9.41
N ILE A 4 -41.85 7.44 8.11
CA ILE A 4 -41.02 6.39 7.53
C ILE A 4 -39.56 6.72 7.88
N ALA A 5 -38.95 5.90 8.74
CA ALA A 5 -37.51 5.98 9.00
C ALA A 5 -36.75 5.49 7.77
N LEU A 6 -35.93 6.37 7.17
CA LEU A 6 -35.00 5.98 6.11
C LEU A 6 -33.85 5.16 6.73
N PRO A 7 -33.40 4.08 6.10
CA PRO A 7 -32.30 3.28 6.61
C PRO A 7 -31.01 4.13 6.60
N HIS A 8 -30.40 4.27 7.79
CA HIS A 8 -29.03 4.74 7.91
C HIS A 8 -28.13 3.74 7.16
N SER A 9 -27.73 4.10 5.95
CA SER A 9 -26.72 3.37 5.20
C SER A 9 -25.41 3.45 5.98
N SER A 10 -25.04 2.37 6.65
CA SER A 10 -23.74 2.19 7.29
C SER A 10 -22.68 1.94 6.23
N VAL A 11 -22.42 2.93 5.39
CA VAL A 11 -21.20 2.94 4.58
C VAL A 11 -20.07 3.30 5.54
N PRO A 12 -19.05 2.44 5.73
CA PRO A 12 -17.90 2.81 6.53
C PRO A 12 -17.34 4.12 5.97
N ALA A 13 -17.08 5.09 6.85
CA ALA A 13 -16.42 6.32 6.48
C ALA A 13 -15.06 5.95 5.87
N VAL A 14 -15.01 5.87 4.54
CA VAL A 14 -13.75 5.80 3.82
C VAL A 14 -13.07 7.12 4.15
N GLU A 15 -12.02 7.08 4.96
CA GLU A 15 -11.15 8.21 5.27
C GLU A 15 -10.51 8.71 3.95
N TYR A 16 -11.28 9.46 3.17
CA TYR A 16 -10.77 10.23 2.05
C TYR A 16 -10.07 11.45 2.64
N SER A 17 -8.85 11.26 3.13
CA SER A 17 -7.94 12.38 3.25
C SER A 17 -7.77 12.98 1.85
N HIS A 18 -8.11 14.26 1.70
CA HIS A 18 -7.97 15.05 0.49
C HIS A 18 -6.47 15.23 0.16
N PHE A 19 -5.84 14.18 -0.35
CA PHE A 19 -4.43 14.15 -0.71
C PHE A 19 -4.24 14.69 -2.13
N ASP A 20 -4.07 16.01 -2.25
CA ASP A 20 -3.69 16.67 -3.51
C ASP A 20 -2.18 17.00 -3.56
N LEU A 21 -1.74 17.55 -4.70
CA LEU A 21 -0.33 17.94 -4.92
C LEU A 21 0.11 19.02 -3.92
N VAL A 22 -0.77 19.95 -3.57
CA VAL A 22 -0.48 21.05 -2.65
C VAL A 22 -0.23 20.52 -1.24
N HIS A 23 -1.04 19.57 -0.78
CA HIS A 23 -0.83 18.87 0.48
C HIS A 23 0.50 18.11 0.49
N TRP A 24 0.83 17.38 -0.59
CA TRP A 24 2.12 16.70 -0.70
C TRP A 24 3.31 17.68 -0.63
N LEU A 25 3.24 18.80 -1.35
CA LEU A 25 4.31 19.81 -1.32
C LEU A 25 4.49 20.42 0.07
N LYS A 26 3.39 20.69 0.79
CA LYS A 26 3.43 21.15 2.19
C LYS A 26 4.11 20.13 3.11
N VAL A 27 3.74 18.84 3.00
CA VAL A 27 4.36 17.78 3.80
C VAL A 27 5.84 17.61 3.44
N LYS A 28 6.20 17.66 2.15
CA LYS A 28 7.60 17.60 1.69
C LYS A 28 8.44 18.75 2.24
N ALA A 29 7.91 19.98 2.18
CA ALA A 29 8.59 21.17 2.71
C ALA A 29 8.77 21.07 4.24
N ALA A 30 7.73 20.66 4.97
CA ALA A 30 7.80 20.46 6.42
C ALA A 30 8.82 19.36 6.81
N ARG A 31 8.91 18.28 6.01
CA ARG A 31 9.91 17.22 6.21
C ARG A 31 11.34 17.70 5.94
N ALA A 32 11.56 18.50 4.90
CA ALA A 32 12.86 19.07 4.58
C ALA A 32 13.36 20.03 5.67
N GLN A 33 12.46 20.82 6.27
CA GLN A 33 12.81 21.78 7.33
C GLN A 33 13.14 21.12 8.68
N ARG A 34 12.55 19.96 8.98
CA ARG A 34 12.70 19.33 10.31
C ARG A 34 13.97 18.50 10.49
N ASN A 35 14.77 18.26 9.45
CA ASN A 35 15.93 17.34 9.47
C ASN A 35 15.64 15.98 10.14
N ALA A 36 14.35 15.62 10.24
CA ALA A 36 13.86 14.50 11.01
C ALA A 36 13.48 13.40 10.02
N PHE A 37 14.19 12.28 10.13
CA PHE A 37 13.85 11.05 9.44
C PHE A 37 12.53 10.53 10.02
N TYR A 38 11.40 10.98 9.46
CA TYR A 38 10.11 10.34 9.72
C TYR A 38 10.08 9.05 8.90
N PRO A 39 10.01 7.86 9.53
CA PRO A 39 9.78 6.66 8.77
C PRO A 39 8.42 6.81 8.09
N SER A 40 8.39 7.06 6.79
CA SER A 40 7.14 7.11 6.02
C SER A 40 6.51 5.72 5.89
N HIS A 41 7.13 4.71 6.50
CA HIS A 41 6.77 3.31 6.43
C HIS A 41 6.28 2.85 7.81
N HIS A 42 4.99 2.54 7.91
CA HIS A 42 4.45 1.84 9.09
C HIS A 42 4.46 0.34 8.81
N TYR A 43 5.06 -0.45 9.69
CA TYR A 43 4.95 -1.91 9.61
C TYR A 43 3.48 -2.30 9.74
N VAL A 44 3.01 -3.26 8.93
CA VAL A 44 1.65 -3.79 9.03
C VAL A 44 1.75 -5.22 9.56
N PRO A 45 1.86 -5.39 10.90
CA PRO A 45 1.95 -6.72 11.48
C PRO A 45 0.66 -7.50 11.22
N GLY A 46 0.78 -8.79 10.90
CA GLY A 46 -0.37 -9.67 10.65
C GLY A 46 -1.05 -9.49 9.28
N HIS A 47 -0.45 -8.75 8.35
CA HIS A 47 -0.98 -8.68 6.99
C HIS A 47 -1.06 -10.10 6.37
N PRO A 48 -2.18 -10.50 5.71
CA PRO A 48 -2.42 -11.88 5.27
C PRO A 48 -1.34 -12.49 4.36
N LEU A 49 -0.59 -11.64 3.66
CA LEU A 49 0.50 -12.06 2.80
C LEU A 49 1.81 -12.38 3.55
N VAL A 50 2.01 -11.89 4.78
CA VAL A 50 3.27 -12.11 5.51
C VAL A 50 3.46 -13.60 5.78
N GLY A 51 4.64 -14.12 5.45
CA GLY A 51 4.99 -15.54 5.52
C GLY A 51 4.45 -16.39 4.36
N LYS A 52 3.62 -15.83 3.47
CA LYS A 52 3.10 -16.55 2.29
C LYS A 52 4.10 -16.55 1.14
N GLN A 53 3.96 -17.55 0.28
CA GLN A 53 4.73 -17.62 -0.96
C GLN A 53 3.99 -16.91 -2.10
N VAL A 54 4.75 -16.15 -2.88
CA VAL A 54 4.30 -15.57 -4.15
C VAL A 54 5.18 -16.09 -5.28
N ILE A 55 4.58 -16.33 -6.44
CA ILE A 55 5.29 -16.77 -7.64
C ILE A 55 5.29 -15.63 -8.63
N ASP A 56 6.48 -15.26 -9.09
CA ASP A 56 6.67 -14.42 -10.26
C ASP A 56 6.37 -15.26 -11.50
N LYS A 57 5.25 -14.98 -12.18
CA LYS A 57 4.76 -15.73 -13.35
C LYS A 57 5.69 -15.60 -14.56
N THR A 58 6.45 -14.51 -14.65
CA THR A 58 7.37 -14.26 -15.76
C THR A 58 8.62 -15.12 -15.63
N THR A 59 9.13 -15.29 -14.41
CA THR A 59 10.41 -16.00 -14.16
C THR A 59 10.23 -17.39 -13.54
N GLY A 60 9.02 -17.73 -13.08
CA GLY A 60 8.72 -18.95 -12.32
C GLY A 60 9.32 -18.96 -10.90
N ARG A 61 9.97 -17.87 -10.48
CA ARG A 61 10.64 -17.80 -9.17
C ARG A 61 9.64 -17.66 -8.03
N LYS A 62 9.86 -18.43 -6.98
CA LYS A 62 9.09 -18.37 -5.74
C LYS A 62 9.80 -17.46 -4.74
N TYR A 63 9.04 -16.57 -4.13
CA TYR A 63 9.50 -15.68 -3.08
C TYR A 63 8.64 -15.86 -1.84
N VAL A 64 9.23 -15.67 -0.66
CA VAL A 64 8.48 -15.55 0.59
C VAL A 64 8.29 -14.07 0.89
N VAL A 65 7.08 -13.67 1.26
CA VAL A 65 6.81 -12.31 1.74
C VAL A 65 7.28 -12.22 3.18
N GLU A 66 8.42 -11.56 3.40
CA GLU A 66 9.00 -11.39 4.73
C GLU A 66 8.24 -10.35 5.56
N ASN A 67 7.90 -9.22 4.93
CA ASN A 67 7.12 -8.18 5.60
C ASN A 67 6.29 -7.34 4.64
N VAL A 68 5.28 -6.68 5.19
CA VAL A 68 4.46 -5.67 4.50
C VAL A 68 4.49 -4.37 5.29
N ARG A 69 4.67 -3.26 4.59
CA ARG A 69 4.72 -1.91 5.16
C ARG A 69 3.75 -1.01 4.42
N LYS A 70 3.15 -0.08 5.15
CA LYS A 70 2.33 1.01 4.61
C LYS A 70 3.23 2.21 4.37
N ASP A 71 3.35 2.66 3.13
CA ASP A 71 4.20 3.76 2.72
C ASP A 71 3.38 4.92 2.12
N TRP A 72 3.97 6.12 2.04
CA TRP A 72 3.24 7.33 1.69
C TRP A 72 3.95 8.17 0.62
N LEU A 73 3.24 8.37 -0.49
CA LEU A 73 3.57 9.31 -1.55
C LEU A 73 2.27 9.73 -2.22
N ARG A 74 1.85 10.99 -2.04
CA ARG A 74 0.56 11.51 -2.54
C ARG A 74 -0.63 10.59 -2.18
N GLY A 75 -0.63 10.08 -0.95
CA GLY A 75 -1.56 9.09 -0.42
C GLY A 75 -0.86 7.79 -0.02
N TRP A 76 -1.61 6.87 0.58
CA TRP A 76 -1.07 5.66 1.19
C TRP A 76 -1.14 4.45 0.26
N PHE A 77 -0.11 3.61 0.31
CA PHE A 77 -0.03 2.34 -0.42
C PHE A 77 0.71 1.28 0.41
N LEU A 78 0.62 0.02 0.00
CA LEU A 78 1.31 -1.10 0.64
C LEU A 78 2.51 -1.54 -0.21
N ARG A 79 3.63 -1.81 0.46
CA ARG A 79 4.84 -2.41 -0.10
C ARG A 79 5.16 -3.71 0.62
N ALA A 80 5.50 -4.75 -0.13
CA ALA A 80 5.99 -6.02 0.38
C ALA A 80 7.50 -6.13 0.16
N GLN A 81 8.17 -6.75 1.14
CA GLN A 81 9.53 -7.23 1.01
C GLN A 81 9.48 -8.73 0.72
N LEU A 82 9.90 -9.09 -0.48
CA LEU A 82 9.98 -10.45 -0.99
C LEU A 82 11.40 -10.97 -0.82
N VAL A 83 11.57 -12.21 -0.36
CA VAL A 83 12.89 -12.82 -0.13
C VAL A 83 12.98 -14.15 -0.87
N VAL A 84 14.11 -14.37 -1.54
CA VAL A 84 14.48 -15.66 -2.15
C VAL A 84 15.97 -15.90 -1.94
N ASN A 85 16.34 -17.01 -1.32
CA ASN A 85 17.74 -17.41 -1.09
C ASN A 85 18.64 -16.27 -0.54
N GLY A 86 18.14 -15.47 0.40
CA GLY A 86 18.87 -14.33 0.98
C GLY A 86 18.93 -13.07 0.13
N SER A 87 18.31 -13.06 -1.06
CA SER A 87 18.13 -11.86 -1.89
C SER A 87 16.76 -11.23 -1.63
N HIS A 88 16.73 -9.90 -1.61
CA HIS A 88 15.55 -9.11 -1.26
C HIS A 88 15.05 -8.33 -2.48
N ARG A 89 13.74 -8.38 -2.72
CA ARG A 89 13.03 -7.57 -3.73
C ARG A 89 11.91 -6.81 -3.05
N VAL A 90 11.74 -5.54 -3.39
CA VAL A 90 10.63 -4.73 -2.90
C VAL A 90 9.59 -4.58 -4.01
N CYS A 91 8.33 -4.83 -3.70
CA CYS A 91 7.21 -4.70 -4.62
C CYS A 91 6.09 -3.87 -4.00
N LEU A 92 5.39 -3.08 -4.81
CA LEU A 92 4.18 -2.39 -4.40
C LEU A 92 2.99 -3.33 -4.63
N ILE A 93 2.21 -3.59 -3.58
CA ILE A 93 1.25 -4.71 -3.60
C ILE A 93 -0.19 -4.27 -3.57
N ASP A 94 -0.50 -3.11 -2.98
CA ASP A 94 -1.87 -2.61 -2.96
C ASP A 94 -1.97 -1.09 -2.77
N ASN A 95 -3.09 -0.53 -3.23
CA ASN A 95 -3.40 0.88 -3.08
C ASN A 95 -4.40 1.07 -1.94
N LEU A 96 -4.12 1.98 -1.01
CA LEU A 96 -5.08 2.37 0.03
C LEU A 96 -5.80 3.67 -0.36
N CYS A 97 -5.04 4.70 -0.75
CA CYS A 97 -5.58 5.97 -1.24
C CYS A 97 -4.55 6.81 -2.02
N CYS A 98 -3.47 6.20 -2.51
CA CYS A 98 -2.46 6.85 -3.34
C CYS A 98 -3.05 7.28 -4.69
N ARG A 99 -2.67 8.48 -5.15
CA ARG A 99 -3.05 9.06 -6.45
C ARG A 99 -1.88 9.19 -7.42
N ASP A 100 -0.72 8.66 -7.06
CA ASP A 100 0.46 8.72 -7.92
C ASP A 100 0.37 7.65 -9.02
N ALA A 101 0.37 8.09 -10.29
CA ALA A 101 0.20 7.19 -11.43
C ALA A 101 1.34 6.17 -11.56
N GLY A 102 2.57 6.53 -11.15
CA GLY A 102 3.70 5.61 -11.15
C GLY A 102 3.49 4.48 -10.16
N ILE A 103 3.08 4.80 -8.94
CA ILE A 103 2.75 3.80 -7.91
C ILE A 103 1.62 2.88 -8.35
N LEU A 104 0.52 3.44 -8.87
CA LEU A 104 -0.62 2.64 -9.33
C LEU A 104 -0.21 1.66 -10.42
N LYS A 105 0.60 2.10 -11.39
CA LYS A 105 1.13 1.25 -12.46
C LYS A 105 2.02 0.11 -11.93
N GLU A 106 2.85 0.36 -10.92
CA GLU A 106 3.67 -0.69 -10.29
C GLU A 106 2.81 -1.70 -9.51
N ILE A 107 1.73 -1.25 -8.86
CA ILE A 107 0.79 -2.14 -8.17
C ILE A 107 0.06 -3.04 -9.18
N ASP A 108 -0.41 -2.46 -10.29
CA ASP A 108 -1.06 -3.22 -11.36
C ASP A 108 -0.10 -4.24 -11.97
N ARG A 109 1.16 -3.84 -12.19
CA ARG A 109 2.23 -4.73 -12.63
C ARG A 109 2.44 -5.88 -11.67
N PHE A 110 2.51 -5.61 -10.37
CA PHE A 110 2.64 -6.66 -9.35
C PHE A 110 1.46 -7.64 -9.39
N LYS A 111 0.23 -7.14 -9.47
CA LYS A 111 -0.99 -7.97 -9.54
C LYS A 111 -1.04 -8.83 -10.82
N ALA A 112 -0.48 -8.34 -11.92
CA ALA A 112 -0.36 -9.09 -13.16
C ALA A 112 0.74 -10.17 -13.07
N GLU A 113 1.94 -9.77 -12.64
CA GLU A 113 3.15 -10.61 -12.67
C GLU A 113 3.20 -11.63 -11.53
N PHE A 114 2.54 -11.39 -10.41
CA PHE A 114 2.59 -12.28 -9.25
C PHE A 114 1.28 -13.01 -9.00
N SER A 115 1.40 -14.23 -8.49
CA SER A 115 0.28 -14.97 -7.90
C SER A 115 0.63 -15.46 -6.51
N THR A 116 -0.34 -15.45 -5.62
CA THR A 116 -0.21 -16.04 -4.28
C THR A 116 -0.35 -17.56 -4.39
N VAL A 117 0.52 -18.30 -3.70
CA VAL A 117 0.36 -19.75 -3.55
C VAL A 117 -0.50 -19.99 -2.32
N HIS A 118 -1.65 -20.63 -2.52
CA HIS A 118 -2.56 -21.02 -1.44
C HIS A 118 -2.04 -22.22 -0.65
#